data_AF-A0A7V9AAF4-F1
#
_entry.id   AF-A0A7V9AAF4-F1
#
_cell.length_a   1.000
_cell.length_b   1.000
_cell.length_c   1.000
_cell.angle_alpha   90.00
_cell.angle_beta   90.00
_cell.angle_gamma   90.00
#
_symmetry.space_group_name_H-M   'P 1'
#
loop_
_entity.id
_entity.type
_entity.pdbx_description
1 polymer ?
#
loop_
_entity_poly.entity_id
_entity_poly.type
_entity_poly.pdbx_seq_one_letter_code
_entity_poly.pdbx_strand_id
1 'polypeptide(L)'
;MRRTWPDNGDPLQTWNVVALIKGHERFIFVYDAMSREMLIDEIRYRAADPDSPINWQDATLLTQRIRQDSEGLHPHHPFISSHSDESYRFDSPESP
;
A
#
# COMPACT_ATOMS: atom_id res chain seq x y z
N MET A 1 14.62 -29.36 -1.72
CA MET A 1 13.15 -29.52 -1.82
C MET A 1 12.51 -28.15 -1.64
N ARG A 2 11.94 -27.55 -2.70
CA ARG A 2 11.26 -26.24 -2.63
C ARG A 2 9.87 -26.45 -2.03
N ARG A 3 9.55 -25.77 -0.93
CA ARG A 3 8.18 -25.66 -0.41
C ARG A 3 7.41 -24.72 -1.35
N THR A 4 6.61 -25.29 -2.25
CA THR A 4 5.56 -24.54 -2.94
C THR A 4 4.38 -24.43 -1.98
N TRP A 5 4.12 -23.23 -1.47
CA TRP A 5 2.91 -22.96 -0.70
C TRP A 5 1.68 -23.29 -1.56
N PRO A 6 0.62 -23.89 -1.00
CA PRO A 6 -0.65 -23.97 -1.70
C PRO A 6 -1.14 -22.55 -1.91
N ASP A 7 -1.30 -22.20 -3.18
CA ASP A 7 -2.00 -21.02 -3.66
C ASP A 7 -3.49 -21.19 -3.28
N ASN A 8 -3.82 -20.96 -2.00
CA ASN A 8 -5.20 -20.88 -1.55
C ASN A 8 -5.75 -19.60 -2.17
N GLY A 9 -6.44 -19.78 -3.30
CA GLY A 9 -6.91 -18.73 -4.21
C GLY A 9 -8.01 -17.84 -3.68
N ASP A 10 -7.86 -17.31 -2.47
CA ASP A 10 -8.51 -16.05 -2.12
C ASP A 10 -7.54 -14.93 -2.49
N PRO A 11 -7.83 -14.11 -3.52
CA PRO A 11 -7.05 -12.90 -3.74
C PRO A 11 -7.21 -12.06 -2.47
N LEU A 12 -6.16 -12.01 -1.64
CA LEU A 12 -6.15 -11.18 -0.45
C LEU A 12 -6.56 -9.78 -0.88
N GLN A 13 -7.73 -9.33 -0.40
CA GLN A 13 -8.29 -8.05 -0.81
C GLN A 13 -7.30 -6.96 -0.40
N THR A 14 -6.60 -6.43 -1.40
CA THR A 14 -5.53 -5.46 -1.20
C THR A 14 -6.14 -4.07 -1.30
N TRP A 15 -6.03 -3.32 -0.22
CA TRP A 15 -6.52 -1.95 -0.12
C TRP A 15 -5.36 -0.97 -0.23
N ASN A 16 -5.52 0.04 -1.08
CA ASN A 16 -4.61 1.15 -1.25
C ASN A 16 -5.21 2.42 -0.65
N VAL A 17 -4.35 3.30 -0.16
CA VAL A 17 -4.76 4.57 0.45
C VAL A 17 -3.93 5.69 -0.14
N VAL A 18 -4.58 6.76 -0.59
CA VAL A 18 -3.92 8.00 -1.00
C VAL A 18 -4.48 9.17 -0.19
N ALA A 19 -3.60 10.07 0.24
CA ALA A 19 -3.95 11.24 1.03
C ALA A 19 -3.50 12.54 0.34
N LEU A 20 -4.39 13.54 0.35
CA LEU A 20 -4.11 14.93 -0.02
C LEU A 20 -4.21 15.80 1.23
N ILE A 21 -3.16 16.56 1.52
CA ILE A 21 -3.12 17.49 2.66
C ILE A 21 -2.78 18.88 2.12
N LYS A 22 -3.67 19.84 2.34
CA LYS A 22 -3.54 21.23 1.87
C LYS A 22 -3.99 22.17 2.98
N GLY A 23 -3.03 22.78 3.67
CA GLY A 23 -3.31 23.61 4.83
C GLY A 23 -4.09 22.84 5.91
N HIS A 24 -5.35 23.23 6.14
CA HIS A 24 -6.25 22.57 7.09
C HIS A 24 -7.12 21.46 6.48
N GLU A 25 -7.14 21.34 5.16
CA GLU A 25 -7.96 20.37 4.44
C GLU A 25 -7.20 19.05 4.27
N ARG A 26 -7.90 17.94 4.54
CA ARG A 26 -7.33 16.59 4.56
C ARG A 26 -8.31 15.65 3.88
N PHE A 27 -7.90 15.08 2.75
CA PHE A 27 -8.69 14.12 2.00
C PHE A 27 -7.97 12.77 2.03
N ILE A 28 -8.69 11.73 2.43
CA ILE A 28 -8.20 10.35 2.45
C ILE A 28 -9.09 9.54 1.52
N PHE A 29 -8.49 8.92 0.52
CA PHE A 29 -9.17 8.04 -0.42
C PHE A 29 -8.66 6.63 -0.23
N VAL A 30 -9.59 5.70 -0.05
CA VAL A 30 -9.31 4.27 0.09
C VAL A 30 -9.91 3.57 -1.11
N TYR A 31 -9.14 2.72 -1.77
CA TYR A 31 -9.56 2.04 -2.99
C TYR A 31 -8.93 0.65 -3.08
N ASP A 32 -9.59 -0.25 -3.80
CA ASP A 32 -9.01 -1.53 -4.21
C ASP A 32 -8.62 -1.49 -5.70
N ALA A 33 -8.10 -2.60 -6.22
CA ALA A 33 -7.68 -2.69 -7.63
C ALA A 33 -8.84 -2.50 -8.62
N MET A 34 -10.07 -2.85 -8.24
CA MET A 34 -11.27 -2.78 -9.09
C MET A 34 -11.90 -1.38 -9.06
N SER A 35 -11.84 -0.68 -7.93
CA SER A 35 -12.41 0.65 -7.74
C SER A 35 -11.49 1.79 -8.21
N ARG A 36 -10.30 1.48 -8.73
CA ARG A 36 -9.28 2.48 -9.10
C ARG A 36 -9.75 3.47 -10.15
N GLU A 37 -10.28 2.98 -11.28
CA GLU A 37 -10.75 3.85 -12.36
C GLU A 37 -11.93 4.70 -11.91
N MET A 38 -12.85 4.12 -11.13
CA MET A 38 -13.97 4.83 -10.52
C MET A 38 -13.50 5.96 -9.60
N LEU A 39 -12.47 5.73 -8.78
CA LEU A 39 -11.90 6.77 -7.93
C LEU A 39 -11.28 7.92 -8.74
N ILE A 40 -10.57 7.60 -9.83
CA ILE A 40 -9.97 8.63 -10.70
C ILE A 40 -11.07 9.51 -11.32
N ASP A 41 -12.16 8.92 -11.79
CA ASP A 41 -13.27 9.67 -12.37
C ASP A 41 -13.98 10.53 -11.32
N GLU A 42 -14.20 10.02 -10.11
CA GLU A 42 -14.76 10.79 -8.99
C GLU A 42 -13.88 11.99 -8.61
N ILE A 43 -12.55 11.81 -8.56
CA ILE A 43 -11.61 12.89 -8.28
C ILE A 43 -11.69 13.98 -9.37
N ARG A 44 -11.78 13.58 -10.64
CA ARG A 44 -11.92 14.54 -11.75
C ARG A 44 -13.26 15.26 -11.71
N TYR A 45 -14.33 14.55 -11.41
CA TYR A 45 -15.67 15.13 -11.26
C TYR A 45 -15.69 16.18 -10.16
N ARG A 46 -15.13 15.87 -8.98
CA ARG A 46 -15.00 16.84 -7.88
C ARG A 46 -14.11 18.03 -8.22
N ALA A 47 -13.09 17.83 -9.04
CA ALA A 47 -12.20 18.91 -9.46
C ALA A 47 -12.77 19.83 -10.55
N ALA A 48 -13.88 19.42 -11.19
CA ALA A 48 -14.60 20.25 -12.14
C ALA A 48 -15.53 21.26 -11.45
N ASP A 49 -15.84 21.06 -10.17
CA ASP A 49 -16.61 21.99 -9.36
C ASP A 49 -15.70 23.10 -8.81
N PRO A 50 -15.92 24.38 -9.16
CA PRO A 50 -15.10 25.50 -8.67
C PRO A 50 -15.23 25.77 -7.16
N ASP A 51 -16.32 25.31 -6.52
CA ASP A 51 -16.52 25.44 -5.07
C ASP A 51 -15.92 24.25 -4.30
N SER A 52 -15.34 23.28 -5.01
CA SER A 52 -14.69 22.12 -4.41
C SER A 52 -13.32 22.49 -3.84
N PRO A 53 -12.97 21.94 -2.67
CA PRO A 53 -11.64 22.10 -2.10
C PRO A 53 -10.53 21.40 -2.91
N ILE A 54 -10.91 20.47 -3.80
CA ILE A 54 -10.02 19.76 -4.71
C ILE A 54 -10.07 20.45 -6.06
N ASN A 55 -8.93 20.96 -6.55
CA ASN A 55 -8.86 21.60 -7.87
C ASN A 55 -8.30 20.65 -8.96
N TRP A 56 -8.34 21.09 -10.21
CA TRP A 56 -7.82 20.32 -11.36
C TRP A 56 -6.34 19.93 -11.24
N GLN A 57 -5.53 20.77 -10.59
CA GLN A 57 -4.10 20.51 -10.38
C GLN A 57 -3.92 19.36 -9.38
N ASP A 58 -4.67 19.39 -8.27
CA ASP A 58 -4.71 18.35 -7.24
C ASP A 58 -5.17 17.01 -7.85
N ALA A 59 -6.23 17.05 -8.68
CA ALA A 59 -6.76 15.87 -9.37
C ALA A 59 -5.74 15.22 -10.31
N THR A 60 -4.94 16.02 -11.02
CA THR A 60 -3.88 15.51 -11.91
C THR A 60 -2.81 14.77 -11.10
N LEU A 61 -2.37 15.36 -9.97
CA LEU A 61 -1.37 14.74 -9.09
C LEU A 61 -1.89 13.45 -8.44
N LEU A 62 -3.14 13.47 -7.95
CA LEU A 62 -3.77 12.29 -7.36
C LEU A 62 -3.95 11.16 -8.39
N THR A 63 -4.40 11.50 -9.60
CA THR A 63 -4.55 10.53 -10.70
C THR A 63 -3.21 9.87 -11.03
N GLN A 64 -2.14 10.65 -11.12
CA GLN A 64 -0.81 10.11 -11.41
C GLN A 64 -0.34 9.17 -10.31
N ARG A 65 -0.53 9.54 -9.04
CA ARG A 65 -0.11 8.76 -7.88
C ARG A 65 -0.87 7.43 -7.78
N ILE A 66 -2.20 7.47 -7.92
CA ILE A 66 -3.06 6.28 -7.92
C ILE A 66 -2.65 5.28 -9.02
N ARG A 67 -2.21 5.78 -10.18
CA ARG A 67 -1.72 4.94 -11.27
C ARG A 67 -0.34 4.34 -10.95
N GLN A 68 0.58 5.11 -10.40
CA GLN A 68 1.94 4.66 -10.04
C GLN A 68 1.92 3.62 -8.91
N ASP A 69 1.09 3.79 -7.89
CA ASP A 69 1.02 2.87 -6.75
C ASP A 69 0.54 1.46 -7.17
N SER A 70 -0.15 1.34 -8.30
CA SER A 70 -0.57 0.05 -8.85
C SER A 70 0.51 -0.72 -9.62
N GLU A 71 1.60 -0.06 -10.02
CA GLU A 71 2.78 -0.72 -10.59
C GLU A 71 3.70 -1.29 -9.50
N GLY A 72 3.55 -0.81 -8.26
CA GLY A 72 4.16 -1.38 -7.06
C GLY A 72 3.48 -2.66 -6.58
N LEU A 73 2.91 -3.47 -7.49
CA LEU A 73 2.48 -4.83 -7.20
C LEU A 73 3.63 -5.57 -6.52
N HIS A 74 3.53 -5.64 -5.21
CA HIS A 74 4.30 -6.44 -4.30
C HIS A 74 4.77 -7.73 -5.00
N PRO A 75 6.06 -7.84 -5.40
CA PRO A 75 6.66 -9.16 -5.44
C PRO A 75 6.48 -9.70 -4.02
N HIS A 76 6.02 -10.95 -3.89
CA HIS A 76 6.05 -11.71 -2.65
C HIS A 76 7.42 -11.50 -1.97
N HIS A 77 7.50 -10.51 -1.08
CA HIS A 77 8.64 -10.31 -0.23
C HIS A 77 8.22 -10.99 1.08
N PRO A 78 8.83 -12.15 1.40
CA PRO A 78 8.64 -12.72 2.72
C PRO A 78 8.99 -11.61 3.70
N PHE A 79 8.04 -11.28 4.56
CA PHE A 79 8.29 -10.44 5.72
C PHE A 79 9.57 -10.94 6.38
N ILE A 80 10.59 -10.09 6.39
CA ILE A 80 11.92 -10.37 6.92
C ILE A 80 11.75 -10.91 8.35
N SER A 81 11.90 -12.22 8.52
CA SER A 81 12.36 -12.79 9.78
C SER A 81 13.87 -12.87 9.71
N SER A 82 14.53 -11.71 9.68
CA SER A 82 15.94 -11.61 10.04
C SER A 82 16.01 -11.01 11.44
N HIS A 83 15.57 -11.80 12.43
CA HIS A 83 16.24 -11.79 13.72
C HIS A 83 17.41 -12.77 13.60
N SER A 84 18.44 -12.32 12.90
CA SER A 84 19.78 -12.88 12.97
C SER A 84 20.57 -11.97 13.91
N ASP A 85 20.31 -12.14 15.20
CA ASP A 85 21.17 -11.80 16.34
C ASP A 85 20.42 -12.44 17.52
N GLU A 86 20.90 -13.51 18.15
CA GLU A 86 22.09 -13.43 18.97
C GLU A 86 22.64 -14.83 19.21
N SER A 87 23.94 -14.96 19.01
CA SER A 87 24.69 -16.16 19.34
C SER A 87 24.85 -16.27 20.85
N TYR A 88 23.85 -16.80 21.57
CA TYR A 88 24.08 -17.35 22.90
C TYR A 88 24.72 -18.73 22.78
N ARG A 89 26.02 -18.70 22.53
CA ARG A 89 26.96 -19.75 22.90
C ARG A 89 26.98 -19.78 24.43
N PHE A 90 25.99 -20.43 25.04
CA PHE A 90 26.05 -20.76 26.46
C PHE A 90 27.10 -21.88 26.58
N ASP A 91 28.30 -21.46 26.91
CA ASP A 91 29.35 -22.31 27.47
C ASP A 91 28.71 -23.19 28.53
N SER A 92 28.86 -24.50 28.41
CA SER A 92 28.36 -25.45 29.40
C SER A 92 29.49 -25.76 30.37
N PRO A 93 29.48 -25.22 31.60
CA PRO A 93 30.22 -25.84 32.67
C PRO A 93 29.25 -26.71 33.45
N GLU A 94 29.26 -28.02 33.21
CA GLU A 94 29.07 -28.96 34.32
C GLU A 94 29.55 -30.36 33.93
N SER A 95 30.81 -30.63 34.30
CA SER A 95 31.17 -31.92 34.87
C SER A 95 30.64 -31.95 36.31
N PRO A 96 30.16 -33.11 36.79
CA PRO A 96 31.06 -34.11 37.36
C PRO A 96 30.91 -35.52 36.78
#